data_AF-A0A7S2QCN1-F1
#
_entry.id   AF-A0A7S2QCN1-F1
#
_cell.length_a   1.000
_cell.length_b   1.000
_cell.length_c   1.000
_cell.angle_alpha   90.00
_cell.angle_beta   90.00
_cell.angle_gamma   90.00
#
_symmetry.space_group_name_H-M   'P 1'
#
loop_
_entity.id
_entity.type
_entity.pdbx_description
1 polymer ?
#
loop_
_entity_poly.entity_id
_entity_poly.type
_entity_poly.pdbx_seq_one_letter_code
_entity_poly.pdbx_strand_id
1 'polypeptide(L)'
;MFLAVGSEGGGGGGLGNTSVLRMLRMARLTRMARMARLLRVMPELMILIKGIVAATRSVCCTLLLLVMLLYIFGVAFTQMLLDTDFGAQHFSDVFTSMYTLLVAGTLLDNVGFMLERITAEHWVYGAFFLLFMLLATVTVLNMLIGVLCDVVSTVAGIERETMIVNFVKSRLLAVLESLDEDGNGTISKSEFMSVLEQKAAVEALDECGVDVEGIYEFADFIFADEEGVGEHRELGFNEFMEIMLQFRGTNLATVKDVVDLTKFMKLKMQQSTSDVRKLSELISTHYGGEYHAMTDRADA
;
A
#
# COMPACT_ATOMS: atom_id res chain seq x y z
N MET A 1 -24.48 54.80 41.27
CA MET A 1 -25.81 54.52 41.86
C MET A 1 -25.96 53.00 41.90
N PHE A 2 -25.92 52.43 43.12
CA PHE A 2 -25.96 50.99 43.52
C PHE A 2 -24.77 50.11 43.05
N LEU A 3 -23.79 49.67 43.86
CA LEU A 3 -23.75 48.89 45.13
C LEU A 3 -24.51 47.55 45.03
N ALA A 4 -24.01 46.38 45.43
CA ALA A 4 -23.05 45.99 46.48
C ALA A 4 -22.53 44.53 46.22
N VAL A 5 -21.26 44.20 46.57
CA VAL A 5 -20.81 43.33 47.71
C VAL A 5 -21.23 41.84 47.59
N GLY A 6 -20.39 40.81 47.76
CA GLY A 6 -18.99 40.60 48.19
C GLY A 6 -18.56 39.20 47.68
N SER A 7 -17.30 38.79 47.69
CA SER A 7 -16.49 38.43 48.85
C SER A 7 -15.06 38.16 48.37
N GLU A 8 -14.06 38.68 49.08
CA GLU A 8 -12.68 38.23 48.95
C GLU A 8 -12.55 36.77 49.42
N GLY A 9 -11.69 36.01 48.72
CA GLY A 9 -11.34 34.63 49.03
C GLY A 9 -10.21 34.20 48.10
N GLY A 10 -8.98 34.24 48.62
CA GLY A 10 -7.76 34.06 47.83
C GLY A 10 -7.45 32.62 47.40
N GLY A 11 -6.40 32.54 46.57
CA GLY A 11 -5.46 31.42 46.57
C GLY A 11 -5.77 30.22 45.66
N GLY A 12 -5.01 30.12 44.57
CA GLY A 12 -4.48 28.85 44.05
C GLY A 12 -5.40 28.02 43.13
N GLY A 13 -4.88 27.70 41.93
CA GLY A 13 -5.40 26.57 41.15
C GLY A 13 -5.90 26.85 39.72
N GLY A 14 -5.36 27.84 39.00
CA GLY A 14 -5.84 28.20 37.65
C GLY A 14 -5.16 27.52 36.44
N LEU A 15 -4.09 26.75 36.63
CA LEU A 15 -3.28 26.21 35.51
C LEU A 15 -3.68 24.81 35.02
N GLY A 16 -4.53 24.09 35.77
CA GLY A 16 -5.02 22.76 35.37
C GLY A 16 -6.24 22.80 34.45
N ASN A 17 -7.13 23.79 34.61
CA ASN A 17 -8.45 23.76 33.98
C ASN A 17 -8.42 24.12 32.47
N THR A 18 -7.49 24.97 32.04
CA THR A 18 -7.31 25.32 30.61
C THR A 18 -6.63 24.20 29.83
N SER A 19 -5.68 23.48 30.45
CA SER A 19 -5.00 22.32 29.90
C SER A 19 -5.93 21.11 29.77
N VAL A 20 -6.79 20.88 30.75
CA VAL A 20 -7.80 19.82 30.72
C VAL A 20 -8.87 20.09 29.65
N LEU A 21 -9.30 21.35 29.46
CA LEU A 21 -10.21 21.72 28.36
C LEU A 21 -9.55 21.55 26.97
N ARG A 22 -8.24 21.80 26.83
CA ARG A 22 -7.49 21.49 25.59
C ARG A 22 -7.39 19.98 25.35
N MET A 23 -7.15 19.19 26.39
CA MET A 23 -7.14 17.71 26.32
C MET A 23 -8.50 17.13 25.96
N LEU A 24 -9.60 17.69 26.49
CA LEU A 24 -10.96 17.30 26.12
C LEU A 24 -11.34 17.69 24.68
N ARG A 25 -10.77 18.78 24.14
CA ARG A 25 -10.87 19.08 22.69
C ARG A 25 -10.09 18.06 21.86
N MET A 26 -8.90 17.65 22.28
CA MET A 26 -8.13 16.58 21.62
C MET A 26 -8.88 15.24 21.66
N ALA A 27 -9.60 14.93 22.73
CA ALA A 27 -10.44 13.73 22.81
C ALA A 27 -11.53 13.69 21.72
N ARG A 28 -11.96 14.83 21.16
CA ARG A 28 -12.85 14.84 19.97
C ARG A 28 -12.16 14.30 18.70
N LEU A 29 -10.83 14.36 18.58
CA LEU A 29 -10.08 13.77 17.46
C LEU A 29 -10.17 12.24 17.43
N THR A 30 -10.37 11.58 18.58
CA THR A 30 -10.65 10.13 18.62
C THR A 30 -11.93 9.75 17.87
N ARG A 31 -12.86 10.69 17.66
CA ARG A 31 -14.02 10.50 16.76
C ARG A 31 -13.61 10.55 15.30
N MET A 32 -12.65 11.38 14.90
CA MET A 32 -12.09 11.35 13.54
C MET A 32 -11.29 10.07 13.28
N ALA A 33 -10.62 9.50 14.28
CA ALA A 33 -10.02 8.17 14.18
C ALA A 33 -11.06 7.06 13.91
N ARG A 34 -12.33 7.25 14.29
CA ARG A 34 -13.42 6.35 13.85
C ARG A 34 -13.78 6.55 12.38
N MET A 35 -13.72 7.77 11.84
CA MET A 35 -13.88 7.98 10.39
C MET A 35 -12.76 7.32 9.57
N ALA A 36 -11.55 7.16 10.13
CA ALA A 36 -10.50 6.35 9.51
C ALA A 36 -10.88 4.86 9.34
N ARG A 37 -11.82 4.33 10.15
CA ARG A 37 -12.38 2.98 9.93
C ARG A 37 -13.31 2.92 8.72
N LEU A 38 -14.00 4.02 8.38
CA LEU A 38 -14.82 4.11 7.17
C LEU A 38 -13.96 4.01 5.89
N LEU A 39 -12.72 4.51 5.94
CA LEU A 39 -11.74 4.42 4.85
C LEU A 39 -11.31 2.97 4.55
N ARG A 40 -11.47 2.04 5.51
CA ARG A 40 -11.23 0.60 5.30
C ARG A 40 -12.38 -0.10 4.57
N VAL A 41 -13.58 0.46 4.59
CA VAL A 41 -14.77 -0.12 3.93
C VAL A 41 -14.74 0.16 2.43
N MET A 42 -13.98 1.16 1.98
CA MET A 42 -13.80 1.48 0.56
C MET A 42 -12.34 1.24 0.15
N PRO A 43 -12.02 0.08 -0.46
CA PRO A 43 -10.65 -0.27 -0.85
C PRO A 43 -10.02 0.76 -1.81
N GLU A 44 -10.83 1.42 -2.64
CA GLU A 44 -10.38 2.48 -3.57
C GLU A 44 -9.76 3.68 -2.85
N LEU A 45 -10.34 4.09 -1.72
CA LEU A 45 -9.86 5.24 -0.95
C LEU A 45 -8.54 4.91 -0.23
N MET A 46 -8.34 3.64 0.12
CA MET A 46 -7.10 3.15 0.72
C MET A 46 -5.94 3.12 -0.28
N ILE A 47 -6.21 2.91 -1.57
CA ILE A 47 -5.22 3.01 -2.66
C ILE A 47 -4.75 4.47 -2.81
N LEU A 48 -5.69 5.42 -2.87
CA LEU A 48 -5.39 6.86 -2.93
C LEU A 48 -4.55 7.33 -1.74
N ILE A 49 -4.91 6.91 -0.52
CA ILE A 49 -4.16 7.27 0.69
C ILE A 49 -2.76 6.67 0.67
N LYS A 50 -2.60 5.39 0.28
CA LYS A 50 -1.28 4.78 0.11
C LYS A 50 -0.44 5.52 -0.94
N GLY A 51 -1.05 5.99 -2.02
CA GLY A 51 -0.40 6.83 -3.04
C GLY A 51 0.07 8.18 -2.49
N ILE A 52 -0.77 8.88 -1.71
CA ILE A 52 -0.39 10.13 -1.04
C ILE A 52 0.76 9.88 -0.06
N VAL A 53 0.70 8.81 0.73
CA VAL A 53 1.76 8.45 1.68
C VAL A 53 3.07 8.13 0.97
N ALA A 54 3.03 7.44 -0.18
CA ALA A 54 4.21 7.18 -1.00
C ALA A 54 4.82 8.48 -1.55
N ALA A 55 4.00 9.40 -2.06
CA ALA A 55 4.43 10.70 -2.56
C ALA A 55 4.93 11.65 -1.46
N THR A 56 4.48 11.46 -0.21
CA THR A 56 4.81 12.33 0.93
C THR A 56 6.32 12.44 1.14
N ARG A 57 7.09 11.36 0.91
CA ARG A 57 8.56 11.39 1.05
C ARG A 57 9.20 12.39 0.09
N SER A 58 8.78 12.38 -1.17
CA SER A 58 9.29 13.26 -2.22
C SER A 58 8.87 14.72 -1.98
N VAL A 59 7.60 14.93 -1.59
CA VAL A 59 7.06 16.25 -1.24
C VAL A 59 7.75 16.84 -0.01
N CYS A 60 8.09 16.03 0.99
CA CYS A 60 8.74 16.53 2.20
C CYS A 60 10.13 17.12 1.89
N CYS A 61 10.93 16.46 1.06
CA CYS A 61 12.25 16.96 0.67
C CYS A 61 12.16 18.29 -0.11
N THR A 62 11.21 18.41 -1.03
CA THR A 62 11.01 19.64 -1.82
C THR A 62 10.43 20.78 -0.97
N LEU A 63 9.55 20.48 -0.03
CA LEU A 63 9.02 21.46 0.93
C LEU A 63 10.11 21.98 1.86
N LEU A 64 11.06 21.14 2.28
CA LEU A 64 12.23 21.59 3.05
C LEU A 64 13.11 22.57 2.25
N LEU A 65 13.31 22.30 0.95
CA LEU A 65 14.04 23.22 0.06
C LEU A 65 13.29 24.56 -0.07
N LEU A 66 11.96 24.53 -0.23
CA LEU A 66 11.14 25.74 -0.24
C LEU A 66 11.24 26.53 1.08
N VAL A 67 11.19 25.86 2.23
CA VAL A 67 11.35 26.50 3.56
C VAL A 67 12.74 27.13 3.70
N MET A 68 13.79 26.47 3.23
CA MET A 68 15.14 27.00 3.24
C MET A 68 15.25 28.26 2.37
N LEU A 69 14.63 28.25 1.19
CA LEU A 69 14.58 29.40 0.29
C LEU A 69 13.82 30.56 0.96
N LEU A 70 12.65 30.30 1.55
CA LEU A 70 11.88 31.30 2.31
C LEU A 70 12.69 31.88 3.47
N TYR A 71 13.49 31.07 4.16
CA TYR A 71 14.34 31.54 5.25
C TYR A 71 15.45 32.48 4.75
N ILE A 72 16.19 32.08 3.70
CA ILE A 72 17.29 32.88 3.14
C ILE A 72 16.77 34.24 2.66
N PHE A 73 15.69 34.24 1.87
CA PHE A 73 15.09 35.48 1.38
C PHE A 73 14.38 36.24 2.50
N GLY A 74 13.77 35.56 3.47
CA GLY A 74 13.16 36.16 4.65
C GLY A 74 14.16 37.03 5.42
N VAL A 75 15.33 36.47 5.75
CA VAL A 75 16.40 37.22 6.41
C VAL A 75 16.89 38.40 5.56
N ALA A 76 17.05 38.20 4.25
CA ALA A 76 17.49 39.27 3.35
C ALA A 76 16.47 40.42 3.30
N PHE A 77 15.18 40.14 3.19
CA PHE A 77 14.12 41.15 3.18
C PHE A 77 13.96 41.86 4.53
N THR A 78 14.07 41.15 5.65
CA THR A 78 14.08 41.78 7.00
C THR A 78 15.22 42.80 7.12
N GLN A 79 16.41 42.50 6.57
CA GLN A 79 17.55 43.40 6.61
C GLN A 79 17.42 44.57 5.63
N MET A 80 16.92 44.32 4.41
CA MET A 80 16.79 45.34 3.37
C MET A 80 15.69 46.38 3.64
N LEU A 81 14.61 45.99 4.34
CA LEU A 81 13.46 46.86 4.63
C LEU A 81 13.41 47.35 6.08
N LEU A 82 14.46 47.13 6.88
CA LEU A 82 14.48 47.46 8.31
C LEU A 82 14.14 48.93 8.60
N ASP A 83 14.60 49.85 7.75
CA ASP A 83 14.44 51.30 7.92
C ASP A 83 13.18 51.87 7.24
N THR A 84 12.31 51.01 6.67
CA THR A 84 11.10 51.43 5.94
C THR A 84 9.83 51.19 6.75
N ASP A 85 8.86 52.10 6.65
CA ASP A 85 7.55 51.95 7.29
C ASP A 85 6.80 50.69 6.82
N PHE A 86 7.04 50.30 5.57
CA PHE A 86 6.48 49.09 4.97
C PHE A 86 7.10 47.81 5.56
N GLY A 87 8.43 47.81 5.76
CA GLY A 87 9.17 46.74 6.41
C GLY A 87 8.72 46.51 7.84
N ALA A 88 8.45 47.56 8.60
CA ALA A 88 7.97 47.44 9.97
C ALA A 88 6.62 46.70 10.10
N GLN A 89 5.77 46.74 9.08
CA GLN A 89 4.46 46.09 9.09
C GLN A 89 4.49 44.65 8.58
N HIS A 90 5.27 44.38 7.53
CA HIS A 90 5.24 43.10 6.81
C HIS A 90 6.51 42.25 6.96
N PHE A 91 7.61 42.87 7.42
CA PHE A 91 8.94 42.27 7.52
C PHE A 91 9.61 42.55 8.89
N SER A 92 8.81 42.67 9.96
CA SER A 92 9.29 43.00 11.31
C SER A 92 10.26 41.97 11.89
N ASP A 93 9.91 40.68 11.76
CA ASP A 93 10.70 39.54 12.19
C ASP A 93 10.95 38.60 11.02
N VAL A 94 11.98 37.74 11.13
CA VAL A 94 12.28 36.73 10.11
C VAL A 94 11.09 35.80 9.87
N PHE A 95 10.36 35.41 10.92
CA PHE A 95 9.18 34.56 10.79
C PHE A 95 8.04 35.26 10.04
N THR A 96 7.76 36.52 10.38
CA THR A 96 6.75 37.34 9.69
C THR A 96 7.15 37.54 8.23
N SER A 97 8.43 37.78 7.97
CA SER A 97 9.00 37.93 6.62
C SER A 97 8.84 36.65 5.80
N MET A 98 9.14 35.48 6.38
CA MET A 98 8.93 34.17 5.74
C MET A 98 7.44 33.94 5.43
N TYR A 99 6.53 34.29 6.35
CA TYR A 99 5.10 34.18 6.14
C TYR A 99 4.62 35.09 5.00
N THR A 100 5.06 36.35 5.00
CA THR A 100 4.75 37.31 3.94
C THR A 100 5.27 36.82 2.59
N LEU A 101 6.49 36.30 2.51
CA LEU A 101 7.07 35.75 1.28
C LEU A 101 6.36 34.46 0.81
N LEU A 102 5.90 33.62 1.74
CA LEU A 102 5.10 32.44 1.43
C LEU A 102 3.76 32.86 0.81
N VAL A 103 3.03 33.77 1.45
CA VAL A 103 1.69 34.17 0.99
C VAL A 103 1.77 35.05 -0.26
N ALA A 104 2.55 36.13 -0.21
CA ALA A 104 2.59 37.09 -1.31
C ALA A 104 3.47 36.65 -2.49
N GLY A 105 4.52 35.86 -2.23
CA GLY A 105 5.45 35.45 -3.27
C GLY A 105 5.26 34.02 -3.78
N THR A 106 5.00 33.07 -2.88
CA THR A 106 4.84 31.65 -3.28
C THR A 106 3.40 31.32 -3.68
N LEU A 107 2.41 31.81 -2.92
CA LEU A 107 0.98 31.67 -3.24
C LEU A 107 0.47 32.78 -4.17
N LEU A 108 1.32 33.77 -4.48
CA LEU A 108 1.04 34.92 -5.35
C LEU A 108 -0.17 35.76 -4.90
N ASP A 109 -0.50 35.74 -3.60
CA ASP A 109 -1.61 36.50 -3.05
C ASP A 109 -1.26 37.99 -3.00
N ASN A 110 -2.07 38.84 -3.65
CA ASN A 110 -1.84 40.29 -3.75
C ASN A 110 -0.42 40.68 -4.20
N VAL A 111 0.21 39.86 -5.05
CA VAL A 111 1.61 40.04 -5.49
C VAL A 111 1.87 41.39 -6.17
N GLY A 112 0.90 41.92 -6.92
CA GLY A 112 1.03 43.23 -7.58
C GLY A 112 1.16 44.38 -6.60
N PHE A 113 0.35 44.39 -5.53
CA PHE A 113 0.43 45.40 -4.47
C PHE A 113 1.77 45.31 -3.72
N MET A 114 2.21 44.09 -3.41
CA MET A 114 3.49 43.87 -2.74
C MET A 114 4.67 44.33 -3.58
N LEU A 115 4.69 43.96 -4.87
CA LEU A 115 5.75 44.35 -5.79
C LEU A 115 5.81 45.87 -5.96
N GLU A 116 4.66 46.53 -6.18
CA GLU A 116 4.59 47.99 -6.33
C GLU A 116 5.17 48.70 -5.10
N ARG A 117 4.77 48.27 -3.89
CA ARG A 117 5.26 48.85 -2.63
C ARG A 117 6.75 48.66 -2.42
N ILE A 118 7.29 47.47 -2.73
CA ILE A 118 8.72 47.19 -2.62
C ILE A 118 9.52 48.00 -3.66
N THR A 119 9.01 48.11 -4.89
CA THR A 119 9.66 48.89 -5.96
C THR A 119 9.64 50.40 -5.70
N ALA A 120 8.63 50.89 -4.98
CA ALA A 120 8.51 52.31 -4.64
C ALA A 120 9.62 52.79 -3.70
N GLU A 121 10.13 51.91 -2.83
CA GLU A 121 11.30 52.20 -1.97
C GLU A 121 12.59 52.21 -2.80
N HIS A 122 12.86 51.10 -3.50
CA HIS A 122 14.01 51.00 -4.38
C HIS A 122 13.83 49.91 -5.44
N TRP A 123 14.17 50.22 -6.69
CA TRP A 123 14.03 49.28 -7.81
C TRP A 123 14.83 47.98 -7.62
N VAL A 124 15.97 48.03 -6.91
CA VAL A 124 16.79 46.84 -6.60
C VAL A 124 16.06 45.86 -5.70
N TYR A 125 15.30 46.35 -4.71
CA TYR A 125 14.51 45.48 -3.83
C TYR A 125 13.39 44.79 -4.60
N GLY A 126 12.76 45.51 -5.53
CA GLY A 126 11.77 44.95 -6.44
C GLY A 126 12.34 43.89 -7.37
N ALA A 127 13.53 44.13 -7.95
CA ALA A 127 14.23 43.15 -8.77
C ALA A 127 14.60 41.89 -7.96
N PHE A 128 15.03 42.05 -6.71
CA PHE A 128 15.34 40.93 -5.82
C PHE A 128 14.08 40.13 -5.43
N PHE A 129 12.93 40.81 -5.26
CA PHE A 129 11.63 40.18 -5.02
C PHE A 129 11.14 39.39 -6.23
N LEU A 130 11.31 39.93 -7.44
CA LEU A 130 11.01 39.20 -8.69
C LEU A 130 11.90 37.96 -8.86
N LEU A 131 13.20 38.07 -8.54
CA LEU A 131 14.11 36.93 -8.56
C LEU A 131 13.66 35.82 -7.59
N PHE A 132 13.34 36.20 -6.34
CA PHE A 132 12.79 35.28 -5.36
C PHE A 132 11.52 34.59 -5.87
N MET A 133 10.57 35.36 -6.42
CA MET A 133 9.31 34.85 -6.93
C MET A 133 9.55 33.83 -8.04
N LEU A 134 10.46 34.12 -8.98
CA LEU A 134 10.83 33.18 -10.05
C LEU A 134 11.39 31.87 -9.48
N LEU A 135 12.33 31.96 -8.52
CA LEU A 135 12.91 30.78 -7.88
C LEU A 135 11.88 29.97 -7.09
N ALA A 136 10.98 30.64 -6.36
CA ALA A 136 9.91 30.02 -5.60
C ALA A 136 8.92 29.29 -6.52
N THR A 137 8.46 29.94 -7.60
CA THR A 137 7.56 29.32 -8.58
C THR A 137 8.21 28.13 -9.28
N VAL A 138 9.47 28.24 -9.70
CA VAL A 138 10.22 27.11 -10.28
C VAL A 138 10.34 25.96 -9.29
N THR A 139 10.60 26.25 -8.01
CA THR A 139 10.67 25.23 -6.95
C THR A 139 9.33 24.50 -6.76
N VAL A 140 8.22 25.24 -6.72
CA VAL A 140 6.86 24.67 -6.63
C VAL A 140 6.52 23.85 -7.87
N LEU A 141 6.84 24.33 -9.07
CA LEU A 141 6.63 23.59 -10.31
C LEU A 141 7.45 22.28 -10.33
N ASN A 142 8.71 22.33 -9.93
CA ASN A 142 9.56 21.14 -9.84
C ASN A 142 9.03 20.12 -8.82
N MET A 143 8.42 20.58 -7.72
CA MET A 143 7.70 19.70 -6.78
C MET A 143 6.49 19.04 -7.46
N LEU A 144 5.64 19.80 -8.15
CA LEU A 144 4.45 19.27 -8.82
C LEU A 144 4.82 18.25 -9.91
N ILE A 145 5.86 18.53 -10.69
CA ILE A 145 6.37 17.61 -11.71
C ILE A 145 6.88 16.32 -11.06
N GLY A 146 7.60 16.41 -9.94
CA GLY A 146 8.08 15.24 -9.19
C GLY A 146 6.93 14.35 -8.71
N VAL A 147 5.90 14.93 -8.10
CA VAL A 147 4.71 14.19 -7.64
C VAL A 147 3.96 13.56 -8.82
N LEU A 148 3.78 14.30 -9.91
CA LEU A 148 3.11 13.80 -11.11
C LEU A 148 3.88 12.63 -11.71
N CYS A 149 5.22 12.72 -11.78
CA CYS A 149 6.08 11.64 -12.25
C CYS A 149 5.96 10.38 -11.37
N ASP A 150 5.97 10.53 -10.04
CA ASP A 150 5.79 9.41 -9.11
C ASP A 150 4.43 8.72 -9.30
N VAL A 151 3.36 9.51 -9.45
CA VAL A 151 1.99 8.99 -9.68
C VAL A 151 1.91 8.30 -11.03
N VAL A 152 2.39 8.92 -12.12
CA VAL A 152 2.37 8.34 -13.46
C VAL A 152 3.18 7.05 -13.51
N SER A 153 4.35 7.00 -12.87
CA SER A 153 5.16 5.78 -12.80
C SER A 153 4.45 4.66 -12.05
N THR A 154 3.74 4.98 -10.97
CA THR A 154 2.99 3.99 -10.18
C THR A 154 1.80 3.45 -10.96
N VAL A 155 1.01 4.32 -11.60
CA VAL A 155 -0.13 3.94 -12.43
C VAL A 155 0.34 3.12 -13.64
N ALA A 156 1.41 3.56 -14.30
CA ALA A 156 2.00 2.83 -15.43
C ALA A 156 2.47 1.42 -15.03
N GLY A 157 3.00 1.23 -13.81
CA GLY A 157 3.37 -0.09 -13.29
C GLY A 157 2.16 -1.01 -13.15
N ILE A 158 1.08 -0.51 -12.52
CA ILE A 158 -0.17 -1.27 -12.29
C ILE A 158 -0.86 -1.61 -13.61
N GLU A 159 -0.96 -0.64 -14.53
CA GLU A 159 -1.56 -0.86 -15.85
C GLU A 159 -0.74 -1.84 -16.69
N ARG A 160 0.60 -1.75 -16.65
CA ARG A 160 1.48 -2.68 -17.36
C ARG A 160 1.30 -4.11 -16.86
N GLU A 161 1.22 -4.31 -15.54
CA GLU A 161 0.97 -5.64 -14.97
C GLU A 161 -0.38 -6.20 -15.42
N THR A 162 -1.43 -5.37 -15.35
CA THR A 162 -2.78 -5.72 -15.80
C THR A 162 -2.81 -6.06 -17.29
N MET A 163 -2.08 -5.31 -18.12
CA MET A 163 -1.97 -5.53 -19.55
C MET A 163 -1.28 -6.85 -19.88
N ILE A 164 -0.17 -7.19 -19.20
CA ILE A 164 0.54 -8.46 -19.40
C ILE A 164 -0.39 -9.63 -19.07
N VAL A 165 -1.07 -9.58 -17.92
CA VAL A 165 -2.01 -10.62 -17.51
C VAL A 165 -3.14 -10.81 -18.53
N ASN A 166 -3.73 -9.72 -19.01
CA ASN A 166 -4.80 -9.79 -20.00
C ASN A 166 -4.31 -10.27 -21.37
N PHE A 167 -3.14 -9.83 -21.83
CA PHE A 167 -2.55 -10.27 -23.09
C PHE A 167 -2.28 -11.77 -23.08
N VAL A 168 -1.69 -12.28 -21.99
CA VAL A 168 -1.42 -13.71 -21.82
C VAL A 168 -2.70 -14.48 -21.71
N LYS A 169 -3.70 -13.99 -20.95
CA LYS A 169 -5.03 -14.60 -20.90
C LYS A 169 -5.62 -14.77 -22.30
N SER A 170 -5.52 -13.76 -23.15
CA SER A 170 -6.01 -13.82 -24.54
C SER A 170 -5.21 -14.80 -25.42
N ARG A 171 -3.88 -14.89 -25.24
CA ARG A 171 -3.03 -15.83 -25.98
C ARG A 171 -3.28 -17.27 -25.58
N LEU A 172 -3.36 -17.50 -24.27
CA LEU A 172 -3.61 -18.80 -23.69
C LEU A 172 -5.02 -19.29 -24.05
N LEU A 173 -6.03 -18.40 -24.03
CA LEU A 173 -7.37 -18.67 -24.56
C LEU A 173 -7.34 -19.19 -26.01
N ALA A 174 -6.60 -18.51 -26.89
CA ALA A 174 -6.53 -18.90 -28.30
C ALA A 174 -5.85 -20.27 -28.51
N VAL A 175 -4.88 -20.62 -27.66
CA VAL A 175 -4.23 -21.94 -27.70
C VAL A 175 -5.16 -23.02 -27.15
N LEU A 176 -5.85 -22.75 -26.03
CA LEU A 176 -6.77 -23.70 -25.42
C LEU A 176 -8.00 -23.97 -26.28
N GLU A 177 -8.59 -22.95 -26.92
CA GLU A 177 -9.70 -23.16 -27.87
C GLU A 177 -9.30 -24.04 -29.07
N SER A 178 -8.01 -24.12 -29.40
CA SER A 178 -7.51 -25.01 -30.46
C SER A 178 -7.25 -26.45 -30.01
N LEU A 179 -7.26 -26.69 -28.70
CA LEU A 179 -6.96 -27.97 -28.05
C LEU A 179 -8.17 -28.61 -27.38
N ASP A 180 -9.23 -27.83 -27.13
CA ASP A 180 -10.55 -28.30 -26.67
C ASP A 180 -11.24 -29.09 -27.79
N GLU A 181 -10.84 -30.36 -27.94
CA GLU A 181 -11.39 -31.27 -28.97
C GLU A 181 -12.83 -31.71 -28.67
N ASP A 182 -13.25 -31.67 -27.40
CA ASP A 182 -14.55 -32.15 -26.96
C ASP A 182 -15.58 -31.03 -26.69
N GLY A 183 -15.13 -29.77 -26.66
CA GLY A 183 -15.96 -28.57 -26.52
C GLY A 183 -16.62 -28.48 -25.14
N ASN A 184 -16.08 -29.16 -24.13
CA ASN A 184 -16.69 -29.26 -22.81
C ASN A 184 -16.39 -28.03 -21.93
N GLY A 185 -15.44 -27.17 -22.33
CA GLY A 185 -15.01 -25.98 -21.60
C GLY A 185 -14.25 -26.25 -20.30
N THR A 186 -13.82 -27.49 -20.09
CA THR A 186 -12.95 -27.97 -19.01
C THR A 186 -11.60 -28.43 -19.60
N ILE A 187 -10.59 -28.54 -18.75
CA ILE A 187 -9.24 -28.95 -19.16
C ILE A 187 -8.89 -30.18 -18.35
N SER A 188 -8.65 -31.28 -19.06
CA SER A 188 -8.14 -32.52 -18.51
C SER A 188 -6.62 -32.48 -18.32
N LYS A 189 -6.08 -33.38 -17.49
CA LYS A 189 -4.63 -33.51 -17.30
C LYS A 189 -3.90 -33.80 -18.61
N SER A 190 -4.47 -34.63 -19.49
CA SER A 190 -3.89 -34.97 -20.80
C SER A 190 -3.81 -33.79 -21.75
N GLU A 191 -4.88 -32.99 -21.83
CA GLU A 191 -4.89 -31.76 -22.64
C GLU A 191 -3.91 -30.75 -22.07
N PHE A 192 -3.86 -30.63 -20.74
CA PHE A 192 -2.92 -29.74 -20.08
C PHE A 192 -1.46 -30.09 -20.39
N MET A 193 -1.09 -31.37 -20.31
CA MET A 193 0.27 -31.82 -20.67
C MET A 193 0.56 -31.57 -22.15
N SER A 194 -0.44 -31.74 -23.02
CA SER A 194 -0.33 -31.45 -24.46
C SER A 194 -0.11 -29.95 -24.73
N VAL A 195 -0.73 -29.07 -23.93
CA VAL A 195 -0.47 -27.61 -23.97
C VAL A 195 0.98 -27.32 -23.60
N LEU A 196 1.50 -27.95 -22.54
CA LEU A 196 2.89 -27.75 -22.09
C LEU A 196 3.94 -28.30 -23.07
N GLU A 197 3.57 -29.22 -23.96
CA GLU A 197 4.45 -29.72 -25.03
C GLU A 197 4.47 -28.78 -26.26
N GLN A 198 3.46 -27.92 -26.42
CA GLN A 198 3.43 -26.97 -27.53
C GLN A 198 4.36 -25.79 -27.27
N LYS A 199 5.37 -25.66 -28.14
CA LYS A 199 6.33 -24.55 -28.11
C LYS A 199 5.66 -23.16 -28.04
N ALA A 200 4.58 -22.94 -28.80
CA ALA A 200 3.87 -21.66 -28.82
C ALA A 200 3.18 -21.33 -27.47
N ALA A 201 2.69 -22.35 -26.75
CA ALA A 201 2.06 -22.19 -25.45
C ALA A 201 3.10 -21.92 -24.36
N VAL A 202 4.21 -22.68 -24.39
CA VAL A 202 5.35 -22.50 -23.48
C VAL A 202 5.96 -21.11 -23.63
N GLU A 203 6.16 -20.64 -24.87
CA GLU A 203 6.65 -19.28 -25.13
C GLU A 203 5.68 -18.21 -24.57
N ALA A 204 4.37 -18.40 -24.74
CA ALA A 204 3.37 -17.47 -24.20
C ALA A 204 3.30 -17.46 -22.65
N LEU A 205 3.54 -18.62 -22.01
CA LEU A 205 3.62 -18.76 -20.56
C LEU A 205 4.92 -18.14 -20.00
N ASP A 206 6.05 -18.39 -20.66
CA ASP A 206 7.36 -17.83 -20.29
C ASP A 206 7.40 -16.30 -20.45
N GLU A 207 6.79 -15.74 -21.50
CA GLU A 207 6.60 -14.28 -21.64
C GLU A 207 5.79 -13.67 -20.47
N CYS A 208 4.90 -14.46 -19.87
CA CYS A 208 4.16 -14.06 -18.68
C CYS A 208 5.03 -14.15 -17.41
N GLY A 209 6.19 -14.78 -17.46
CA GLY A 209 7.01 -15.11 -16.30
C GLY A 209 6.39 -16.22 -15.46
N VAL A 210 5.60 -17.10 -16.08
CA VAL A 210 5.07 -18.31 -15.44
C VAL A 210 6.14 -19.39 -15.46
N ASP A 211 6.40 -20.00 -14.30
CA ASP A 211 7.35 -21.10 -14.15
C ASP A 211 6.75 -22.40 -14.72
N VAL A 212 6.97 -22.64 -16.01
CA VAL A 212 6.46 -23.82 -16.73
C VAL A 212 7.04 -25.12 -16.18
N GLU A 213 8.32 -25.12 -15.79
CA GLU A 213 8.99 -26.30 -15.22
C GLU A 213 8.38 -26.65 -13.86
N GLY A 214 8.16 -25.64 -13.00
CA GLY A 214 7.43 -25.80 -11.77
C GLY A 214 6.04 -26.37 -12.00
N ILE A 215 5.24 -25.81 -12.91
CA ILE A 215 3.89 -26.32 -13.16
C ILE A 215 3.91 -27.79 -13.61
N TYR A 216 4.87 -28.19 -14.44
CA TYR A 216 5.00 -29.57 -14.89
C TYR A 216 5.20 -30.54 -13.70
N GLU A 217 6.05 -30.19 -12.74
CA GLU A 217 6.26 -30.99 -11.52
C GLU A 217 5.01 -31.05 -10.62
N PHE A 218 4.25 -29.96 -10.56
CA PHE A 218 3.03 -29.88 -9.75
C PHE A 218 1.77 -30.35 -10.46
N ALA A 219 1.84 -30.77 -11.73
CA ALA A 219 0.69 -31.19 -12.52
C ALA A 219 -0.08 -32.33 -11.84
N ASP A 220 0.62 -33.30 -11.26
CA ASP A 220 0.00 -34.41 -10.53
C ASP A 220 -0.82 -33.94 -9.32
N PHE A 221 -0.36 -32.88 -8.64
CA PHE A 221 -1.05 -32.31 -7.48
C PHE A 221 -2.21 -31.39 -7.89
N ILE A 222 -2.05 -30.65 -8.97
CA ILE A 222 -3.09 -29.75 -9.52
C ILE A 222 -4.32 -30.55 -9.93
N PHE A 223 -4.11 -31.69 -10.57
CA PHE A 223 -5.18 -32.56 -11.07
C PHE A 223 -5.53 -33.71 -10.10
N ALA A 224 -5.02 -33.69 -8.86
CA ALA A 224 -5.42 -34.64 -7.82
C ALA A 224 -6.72 -34.19 -7.13
N ASP A 225 -7.63 -35.13 -6.88
CA ASP A 225 -8.83 -34.89 -6.08
C ASP A 225 -8.51 -34.70 -4.59
N GLU A 226 -9.32 -33.92 -3.86
CA GLU A 226 -9.10 -33.59 -2.43
C GLU A 226 -8.98 -34.83 -1.51
N GLU A 227 -9.51 -35.97 -1.96
CA GLU A 227 -9.51 -37.25 -1.26
C GLU A 227 -8.49 -38.28 -1.79
N GLY A 228 -7.76 -37.99 -2.87
CA GLY A 228 -6.69 -38.87 -3.39
C GLY A 228 -7.17 -40.16 -4.07
N VAL A 229 -8.45 -40.24 -4.46
CA VAL A 229 -9.06 -41.47 -5.04
C VAL A 229 -9.65 -41.28 -6.45
N GLY A 230 -9.64 -40.07 -7.01
CA GLY A 230 -10.09 -39.80 -8.38
C GLY A 230 -8.93 -39.50 -9.34
N GLU A 231 -8.76 -40.31 -10.40
CA GLU A 231 -7.71 -40.13 -11.43
C GLU A 231 -7.98 -38.96 -12.41
N HIS A 232 -9.12 -38.28 -12.33
CA HIS A 232 -9.54 -37.32 -13.36
C HIS A 232 -10.29 -36.12 -12.78
N ARG A 233 -9.61 -35.25 -12.02
CA ARG A 233 -10.12 -33.90 -11.80
C ARG A 233 -10.03 -33.15 -13.12
N GLU A 234 -11.10 -32.51 -13.54
CA GLU A 234 -11.10 -31.58 -14.67
C GLU A 234 -11.21 -30.15 -14.14
N LEU A 235 -10.46 -29.23 -14.74
CA LEU A 235 -10.44 -27.84 -14.31
C LEU A 235 -11.30 -26.99 -15.24
N GLY A 236 -12.18 -26.17 -14.68
CA GLY A 236 -12.86 -25.16 -15.49
C GLY A 236 -11.87 -24.10 -15.97
N PHE A 237 -12.12 -23.47 -17.11
CA PHE A 237 -11.21 -22.48 -17.71
C PHE A 237 -10.73 -21.38 -16.73
N ASN A 238 -11.62 -20.82 -15.91
CA ASN A 238 -11.24 -19.77 -14.95
C ASN A 238 -10.32 -20.29 -13.85
N GLU A 239 -10.58 -21.50 -13.36
CA GLU A 239 -9.79 -22.15 -12.31
C GLU A 239 -8.39 -22.51 -12.85
N PHE A 240 -8.33 -23.04 -14.06
CA PHE A 240 -7.08 -23.29 -14.77
C PHE A 240 -6.23 -22.02 -14.90
N MET A 241 -6.84 -20.91 -15.36
CA MET A 241 -6.13 -19.64 -15.52
C MET A 241 -5.63 -19.10 -14.18
N GLU A 242 -6.41 -19.24 -13.10
CA GLU A 242 -5.97 -18.85 -11.75
C GLU A 242 -4.75 -19.66 -11.31
N ILE A 243 -4.73 -20.97 -11.56
CA ILE A 243 -3.59 -21.84 -11.25
C ILE A 243 -2.37 -21.42 -12.06
N MET A 244 -2.48 -21.22 -13.37
CA MET A 244 -1.36 -20.77 -14.21
C MET A 244 -0.76 -19.44 -13.72
N LEU A 245 -1.60 -18.49 -13.29
CA LEU A 245 -1.13 -17.20 -12.77
C LEU A 245 -0.49 -17.31 -11.37
N GLN A 246 -0.84 -18.34 -10.57
CA GLN A 246 -0.19 -18.57 -9.27
C GLN A 246 1.28 -18.96 -9.40
N PHE A 247 1.65 -19.65 -10.47
CA PHE A 247 3.03 -20.06 -10.79
C PHE A 247 3.86 -18.94 -11.44
N ARG A 248 3.35 -17.71 -11.50
CA ARG A 248 4.10 -16.57 -12.00
C ARG A 248 5.21 -16.19 -11.01
N GLY A 249 6.46 -16.16 -11.46
CA GLY A 249 7.62 -15.81 -10.64
C GLY A 249 7.57 -14.38 -10.06
N THR A 250 6.73 -13.51 -10.61
CA THR A 250 6.46 -12.16 -10.05
C THR A 250 5.40 -12.15 -8.95
N ASN A 251 4.78 -13.29 -8.64
CA ASN A 251 3.75 -13.36 -7.62
C ASN A 251 4.41 -13.30 -6.23
N LEU A 252 4.33 -12.13 -5.59
CA LEU A 252 4.90 -11.92 -4.26
C LEU A 252 4.07 -12.68 -3.22
N ALA A 253 4.67 -13.67 -2.57
CA ALA A 253 4.03 -14.40 -1.48
C ALA A 253 3.51 -13.43 -0.40
N THR A 254 2.21 -13.51 -0.12
CA THR A 254 1.55 -12.66 0.86
C THR A 254 1.47 -13.35 2.22
N VAL A 255 1.20 -12.55 3.27
CA VAL A 255 0.93 -13.11 4.62
C VAL A 255 -0.28 -14.05 4.61
N LYS A 256 -1.24 -13.84 3.69
CA LYS A 256 -2.38 -14.74 3.51
C LYS A 256 -1.91 -16.13 3.07
N ASP A 257 -1.01 -16.19 2.09
CA ASP A 257 -0.50 -17.46 1.55
C ASP A 257 0.27 -18.24 2.62
N VAL A 258 1.07 -17.56 3.45
CA VAL A 258 1.75 -18.17 4.59
C VAL A 258 0.74 -18.71 5.61
N VAL A 259 -0.30 -17.94 5.94
CA VAL A 259 -1.34 -18.38 6.87
C VAL A 259 -2.10 -19.58 6.32
N ASP A 260 -2.44 -19.58 5.03
CA ASP A 260 -3.18 -20.68 4.42
C ASP A 260 -2.32 -21.95 4.29
N LEU A 261 -1.02 -21.82 3.99
CA LEU A 261 -0.05 -22.93 4.09
C LEU A 261 0.01 -23.51 5.50
N THR A 262 0.11 -22.66 6.54
CA THR A 262 0.15 -23.14 7.94
C THR A 262 -1.14 -23.86 8.35
N LYS A 263 -2.32 -23.42 7.87
CA LYS A 263 -3.58 -24.12 8.09
C LYS A 263 -3.60 -25.46 7.38
N PHE A 264 -3.20 -25.50 6.11
CA PHE A 264 -3.17 -26.72 5.31
C PHE A 264 -2.23 -27.76 5.93
N MET A 265 -1.00 -27.36 6.28
CA MET A 265 -0.06 -28.22 6.99
C MET A 265 -0.64 -28.74 8.30
N LYS A 266 -1.33 -27.89 9.08
CA LYS A 266 -1.93 -28.30 10.36
C LYS A 266 -3.03 -29.35 10.16
N LEU A 267 -3.91 -29.17 9.17
CA LEU A 267 -4.98 -30.11 8.85
C LEU A 267 -4.41 -31.47 8.39
N LYS A 268 -3.49 -31.47 7.42
CA LYS A 268 -2.87 -32.71 6.94
C LYS A 268 -2.01 -33.40 8.00
N MET A 269 -1.30 -32.66 8.85
CA MET A 269 -0.54 -33.22 9.97
C MET A 269 -1.45 -33.88 11.02
N GLN A 270 -2.62 -33.28 11.30
CA GLN A 270 -3.62 -33.88 12.20
C GLN A 270 -4.22 -35.16 11.61
N GLN A 271 -4.53 -35.16 10.30
CA GLN A 271 -5.03 -36.34 9.61
C GLN A 271 -3.99 -37.47 9.64
N SER A 272 -2.74 -37.19 9.28
CA SER A 272 -1.63 -38.15 9.36
C SER A 272 -1.43 -38.69 10.79
N THR A 273 -1.49 -37.83 11.81
CA THR A 273 -1.38 -38.27 13.22
C THR A 273 -2.54 -39.19 13.62
N SER A 274 -3.76 -38.92 13.13
CA SER A 274 -4.94 -39.75 13.36
C SER A 274 -4.77 -41.13 12.71
N ASP A 275 -4.29 -41.18 11.48
CA ASP A 275 -4.13 -42.43 10.75
C ASP A 275 -2.98 -43.29 11.32
N VAL A 276 -1.89 -42.65 11.77
CA VAL A 276 -0.82 -43.35 12.53
C VAL A 276 -1.36 -43.93 13.84
N ARG A 277 -2.24 -43.21 14.56
CA ARG A 277 -2.88 -43.75 15.78
C ARG A 277 -3.77 -44.94 15.48
N LYS A 278 -4.61 -44.88 14.44
CA LYS A 278 -5.45 -46.00 14.01
C LYS A 278 -4.61 -47.23 13.64
N LEU A 279 -3.50 -47.04 12.92
CA LEU A 279 -2.56 -48.12 12.60
C LEU A 279 -1.91 -48.71 13.85
N SER A 280 -1.49 -47.86 14.80
CA SER A 280 -0.94 -48.32 16.08
C SER A 280 -1.96 -49.12 16.88
N GLU A 281 -3.23 -48.69 16.90
CA GLU A 281 -4.31 -49.42 17.54
C GLU A 281 -4.54 -50.77 16.87
N LEU A 282 -4.66 -50.82 15.54
CA LEU A 282 -4.83 -52.06 14.77
C LEU A 282 -3.70 -53.07 15.00
N ILE A 283 -2.45 -52.61 15.01
CA ILE A 283 -1.29 -53.46 15.30
C ILE A 283 -1.37 -53.99 16.73
N SER A 284 -1.76 -53.16 17.71
CA SER A 284 -1.88 -53.58 19.11
C SER A 284 -2.99 -54.61 19.32
N THR A 285 -4.14 -54.50 18.64
CA THR A 285 -5.21 -55.51 18.72
C THR A 285 -4.81 -56.81 18.02
N HIS A 286 -4.10 -56.72 16.89
CA HIS A 286 -3.73 -57.90 16.13
C HIS A 286 -2.64 -58.73 16.82
N TYR A 287 -1.61 -58.09 17.39
CA TYR A 287 -0.54 -58.76 18.15
C TYR A 287 -0.91 -59.05 19.61
N GLY A 288 -1.78 -58.24 20.23
CA GLY A 288 -2.31 -58.51 21.57
C GLY A 288 -3.25 -59.72 21.62
N GLY A 289 -3.98 -59.99 20.53
CA GLY A 289 -4.82 -61.18 20.40
C GLY A 289 -4.02 -62.49 20.22
N GLU A 290 -2.89 -62.45 19.49
CA GLU A 290 -2.03 -63.63 19.31
C GLU A 290 -1.27 -64.02 20.58
N TYR A 291 -0.84 -63.06 21.40
CA TYR A 291 -0.16 -63.35 22.67
C TYR A 291 -1.08 -64.05 23.68
N HIS A 292 -2.35 -63.63 23.79
CA HIS A 292 -3.32 -64.28 24.66
C HIS A 292 -3.70 -65.69 24.17
N ALA A 293 -3.85 -65.88 22.86
CA ALA A 293 -4.15 -67.19 22.27
C ALA A 293 -3.00 -68.20 22.39
N MET A 294 -1.74 -67.74 22.47
CA MET A 294 -0.57 -68.59 22.72
C MET A 294 -0.42 -68.98 24.20
N THR A 295 -0.73 -68.09 25.15
CA THR A 295 -0.72 -68.43 26.58
C THR A 295 -1.82 -69.42 26.96
N ASP A 296 -3.04 -69.29 26.42
CA ASP A 296 -4.13 -70.24 26.70
C ASP A 296 -3.88 -71.65 26.13
N ARG A 297 -2.99 -71.78 25.14
CA ARG A 297 -2.54 -73.09 24.60
C ARG A 297 -1.37 -73.71 25.36
N ALA A 298 -0.68 -72.93 26.19
CA ALA A 298 0.40 -73.43 27.04
C ALA A 298 -0.11 -73.94 28.40
N ASP A 299 -1.30 -73.48 28.82
CA ASP A 299 -1.92 -73.80 30.11
C ASP A 299 -3.03 -74.88 30.02
N ALA A 300 -3.25 -75.49 28.85
CA ALA A 300 -4.20 -76.59 28.59
C ALA A 300 -3.50 -77.89 28.20
#